data_AF-A0A9D1H887-F1
#
_entry.id   AF-A0A9D1H887-F1
#
_cell.length_a   1.000
_cell.length_b   1.000
_cell.length_c   1.000
_cell.angle_alpha   90.00
_cell.angle_beta   90.00
_cell.angle_gamma   90.00
#
_symmetry.space_group_name_H-M   'P 1'
#
loop_
_entity.id
_entity.type
_entity.pdbx_description
1 polymer ?
#
loop_
_entity_poly.entity_id
_entity_poly.type
_entity_poly.pdbx_seq_one_letter_code
_entity_poly.pdbx_strand_id
1 'polypeptide(L)'
;MKRKIAFLVLLLPLLALFSSCSKDKETYFGVESSTTINLGANDTQAQIKVDASNDVTWTVTNAPQWCKPDLITGSGRRTVNLSVQKNTTSEPRKAELVVVSFLGQVTVVVNQAAQ
;
A
#
# COMPACT_ATOMS: atom_id res chain seq x y z
N MET A 1 49.02 -60.19 -12.11
CA MET A 1 48.36 -58.91 -11.78
C MET A 1 46.90 -59.20 -11.49
N LYS A 2 46.39 -58.80 -10.31
CA LYS A 2 45.14 -59.30 -9.70
C LYS A 2 43.91 -58.58 -10.28
N ARG A 3 42.88 -59.36 -10.64
CA ARG A 3 41.54 -58.89 -11.00
C ARG A 3 40.80 -58.39 -9.75
N LYS A 4 40.10 -57.24 -9.84
CA LYS A 4 38.85 -56.99 -9.11
C LYS A 4 37.93 -56.10 -9.95
N ILE A 5 36.78 -56.67 -10.30
CA ILE A 5 35.60 -55.99 -10.83
C ILE A 5 34.91 -55.29 -9.66
N ALA A 6 34.46 -54.05 -9.82
CA ALA A 6 33.55 -53.40 -8.89
C ALA A 6 32.48 -52.59 -9.65
N PHE A 7 31.29 -53.19 -9.72
CA PHE A 7 29.95 -52.62 -9.63
C PHE A 7 29.69 -51.16 -10.08
N LEU A 8 29.03 -51.06 -11.25
CA LEU A 8 27.68 -50.50 -11.42
C LEU A 8 27.16 -49.55 -10.31
N VAL A 9 27.07 -48.25 -10.58
CA VAL A 9 25.89 -47.42 -10.26
C VAL A 9 25.68 -46.39 -11.37
N LEU A 10 24.63 -46.62 -12.14
CA LEU A 10 24.01 -45.72 -13.10
C LEU A 10 22.96 -44.93 -12.33
N LEU A 11 23.17 -43.62 -12.10
CA LEU A 11 22.15 -42.68 -11.62
C LEU A 11 22.67 -41.23 -11.72
N LEU A 12 22.45 -40.60 -12.88
CA LEU A 12 22.16 -39.17 -12.88
C LEU A 12 20.74 -39.01 -12.33
N PRO A 13 20.55 -38.12 -11.35
CA PRO A 13 19.75 -36.97 -11.67
C PRO A 13 20.37 -35.69 -11.11
N LEU A 14 20.59 -34.74 -12.00
CA LEU A 14 19.95 -33.44 -11.88
C LEU A 14 20.02 -32.81 -10.47
N LEU A 15 21.16 -32.22 -10.09
CA LEU A 15 21.11 -31.08 -9.15
C LEU A 15 20.52 -29.87 -9.87
N ALA A 16 19.26 -30.00 -10.31
CA ALA A 16 18.42 -28.87 -10.61
C ALA A 16 17.75 -28.43 -9.31
N LEU A 17 18.03 -27.17 -8.95
CA LEU A 17 17.05 -26.25 -8.38
C LEU A 17 16.51 -26.61 -6.99
N PHE A 18 17.32 -26.34 -5.97
CA PHE A 18 16.76 -25.80 -4.72
C PHE A 18 17.18 -24.34 -4.57
N SER A 19 16.90 -23.52 -5.60
CA SER A 19 16.43 -22.17 -5.30
C SER A 19 15.02 -22.33 -4.76
N SER A 20 14.93 -22.85 -3.54
CA SER A 20 13.74 -22.69 -2.71
C SER A 20 13.74 -21.23 -2.28
N CYS A 21 13.47 -20.33 -3.23
CA CYS A 21 12.82 -19.08 -2.89
C CYS A 21 11.47 -19.47 -2.29
N SER A 22 11.41 -19.74 -0.98
CA SER A 22 10.24 -19.30 -0.26
C SER A 22 10.24 -17.80 -0.43
N LYS A 23 9.43 -17.30 -1.37
CA LYS A 23 9.00 -15.91 -1.26
C LYS A 23 8.14 -15.87 0.00
N ASP A 24 8.78 -15.81 1.15
CA ASP A 24 8.13 -15.34 2.36
C ASP A 24 7.65 -13.95 2.00
N LYS A 25 6.33 -13.82 1.79
CA LYS A 25 5.75 -12.52 1.48
C LYS A 25 5.88 -11.71 2.75
N GLU A 26 6.90 -10.87 2.83
CA GLU A 26 7.02 -9.91 3.93
C GLU A 26 5.72 -9.10 3.99
N THR A 27 5.12 -9.07 5.18
CA THR A 27 3.93 -8.26 5.42
C THR A 27 4.29 -6.79 5.23
N TYR A 28 3.50 -6.07 4.43
CA TYR A 28 3.79 -4.70 4.03
C TYR A 28 2.58 -3.77 4.18
N PHE A 29 2.87 -2.47 4.26
CA PHE A 29 1.88 -1.39 4.37
C PHE A 29 2.39 -0.12 3.69
N GLY A 30 1.51 0.56 2.94
CA GLY A 30 1.78 1.80 2.25
C GLY A 30 0.58 2.36 1.48
N VAL A 31 0.85 3.30 0.59
CA VAL A 31 -0.11 3.91 -0.35
C VAL A 31 0.48 3.83 -1.76
N GLU A 32 -0.34 3.51 -2.78
CA GLU A 32 0.11 2.98 -4.08
C GLU A 32 1.02 3.90 -4.93
N SER A 33 1.08 5.22 -4.71
CA SER A 33 2.00 6.08 -5.50
C SER A 33 2.28 7.46 -4.90
N SER A 34 1.27 8.31 -4.74
CA SER A 34 1.46 9.70 -4.27
C SER A 34 0.84 9.89 -2.90
N THR A 35 1.56 10.56 -2.02
CA THR A 35 1.05 11.07 -0.74
C THR A 35 0.56 12.51 -0.85
N THR A 36 0.58 13.12 -2.04
CA THR A 36 0.03 14.45 -2.29
C THR A 36 -1.09 14.39 -3.32
N ILE A 37 -2.24 14.95 -2.98
CA ILE A 37 -3.41 15.12 -3.84
C ILE A 37 -3.66 16.63 -4.00
N ASN A 38 -3.70 17.11 -5.24
CA ASN A 38 -3.99 18.51 -5.54
C ASN A 38 -5.38 18.60 -6.19
N LEU A 39 -6.21 19.48 -5.65
CA LEU A 39 -7.61 19.68 -6.05
C LEU A 39 -7.84 21.13 -6.47
N GLY A 40 -8.68 21.33 -7.48
CA GLY A 40 -9.29 22.61 -7.77
C GLY A 40 -10.30 23.01 -6.69
N ALA A 41 -10.62 24.30 -6.60
CA ALA A 41 -11.57 24.82 -5.61
C ALA A 41 -12.96 24.18 -5.71
N ASN A 42 -13.36 23.75 -6.91
CA ASN A 42 -14.66 23.15 -7.18
C ASN A 42 -14.68 21.61 -7.15
N ASP A 43 -13.53 20.96 -6.97
CA ASP A 43 -13.45 19.51 -6.92
C ASP A 43 -14.13 19.00 -5.64
N THR A 44 -14.87 17.90 -5.78
CA THR A 44 -15.69 17.34 -4.70
C THR A 44 -15.30 15.91 -4.32
N GLN A 45 -14.31 15.35 -4.99
CA GLN A 45 -13.89 13.97 -4.80
C GLN A 45 -12.37 13.83 -4.89
N ALA A 46 -11.82 12.94 -4.08
CA ALA A 46 -10.44 12.49 -4.14
C ALA A 46 -10.35 11.02 -3.68
N GLN A 47 -9.20 10.38 -3.85
CA GLN A 47 -9.02 8.98 -3.45
C GLN A 47 -7.66 8.74 -2.80
N ILE A 48 -7.65 7.90 -1.76
CA ILE A 48 -6.43 7.31 -1.19
C ILE A 48 -6.45 5.83 -1.54
N LYS A 49 -5.41 5.34 -2.23
CA LYS A 49 -5.27 3.91 -2.56
C LYS A 49 -4.30 3.26 -1.58
N VAL A 50 -4.84 2.64 -0.55
CA VAL A 50 -4.05 1.91 0.44
C VAL A 50 -3.54 0.62 -0.19
N ASP A 51 -2.23 0.38 -0.09
CA ASP A 51 -1.58 -0.83 -0.53
C ASP A 51 -0.96 -1.55 0.66
N ALA A 52 -1.58 -2.65 1.07
CA ALA A 52 -1.19 -3.41 2.24
C ALA A 52 -1.47 -4.90 2.07
N SER A 53 -0.78 -5.72 2.85
CA SER A 53 -1.05 -7.15 2.96
C SER A 53 -2.46 -7.41 3.56
N ASN A 54 -3.13 -8.49 3.17
CA ASN A 54 -4.54 -8.74 3.51
C ASN A 54 -4.81 -8.84 5.02
N ASP A 55 -3.82 -9.28 5.78
CA ASP A 55 -3.79 -9.40 7.24
C ASP A 55 -3.49 -8.08 7.95
N VAL A 56 -3.10 -7.04 7.22
CA VAL A 56 -2.83 -5.71 7.77
C VAL A 56 -4.10 -4.89 7.81
N THR A 57 -4.55 -4.57 9.03
CA THR A 57 -5.60 -3.58 9.28
C THR A 57 -5.00 -2.17 9.34
N TRP A 58 -5.76 -1.20 8.86
CA TRP A 58 -5.37 0.21 8.87
C TRP A 58 -6.56 1.12 9.20
N THR A 59 -6.26 2.34 9.65
CA THR A 59 -7.22 3.38 10.03
C THR A 59 -6.82 4.72 9.39
N VAL A 60 -7.79 5.49 8.89
CA VAL A 60 -7.61 6.87 8.43
C VAL A 60 -7.98 7.83 9.55
N THR A 61 -7.07 8.75 9.90
CA THR A 61 -7.25 9.76 10.95
C THR A 61 -6.99 11.18 10.41
N ASN A 62 -7.21 12.19 11.25
CA ASN A 62 -7.00 13.62 10.96
C ASN A 62 -7.79 14.17 9.75
N ALA A 63 -8.89 13.52 9.37
CA ALA A 63 -9.79 14.02 8.35
C ALA A 63 -10.53 15.30 8.83
N PRO A 64 -10.36 16.46 8.17
CA PRO A 64 -11.12 17.66 8.51
C PRO A 64 -12.56 17.57 7.99
N GLN A 65 -13.45 18.44 8.48
CA GLN A 65 -14.87 18.41 8.09
C GLN A 65 -15.11 18.61 6.57
N TRP A 66 -14.20 19.27 5.87
CA TRP A 66 -14.32 19.53 4.43
C TRP A 66 -13.74 18.41 3.55
N CYS A 67 -13.06 17.40 4.12
CA CYS A 67 -12.48 16.28 3.38
C CYS A 67 -12.70 14.98 4.18
N LYS A 68 -13.78 14.26 3.87
CA LYS A 68 -14.25 13.10 4.66
C LYS A 68 -14.02 11.78 3.90
N PRO A 69 -13.29 10.81 4.48
CA PRO A 69 -13.23 9.47 3.91
C PRO A 69 -14.56 8.73 4.08
N ASP A 70 -14.89 7.89 3.10
CA ASP A 70 -16.01 6.93 3.17
C ASP A 70 -15.73 5.76 4.13
N LEU A 71 -14.44 5.42 4.28
CA LEU A 71 -13.94 4.36 5.14
C LEU A 71 -12.94 4.91 6.15
N ILE A 72 -13.23 4.73 7.44
CA ILE A 72 -12.30 5.07 8.52
C ILE A 72 -11.34 3.92 8.82
N THR A 73 -11.78 2.67 8.67
CA THR A 73 -10.97 1.47 8.93
C THR A 73 -11.09 0.48 7.77
N GLY A 74 -10.03 -0.28 7.53
CA GLY A 74 -10.07 -1.39 6.58
C GLY A 74 -8.90 -2.35 6.74
N SER A 75 -8.76 -3.29 5.81
CA SER A 75 -7.63 -4.22 5.75
C SER A 75 -7.21 -4.48 4.31
N GLY A 76 -5.92 -4.79 4.12
CA GLY A 76 -5.33 -5.03 2.82
C GLY A 76 -5.50 -3.88 1.84
N ARG A 77 -5.43 -4.22 0.54
CA ARG A 77 -5.63 -3.28 -0.57
C ARG A 77 -7.07 -2.79 -0.64
N ARG A 78 -7.23 -1.46 -0.60
CA ARG A 78 -8.51 -0.76 -0.72
C ARG A 78 -8.33 0.65 -1.26
N THR A 79 -9.38 1.13 -1.92
CA THR A 79 -9.54 2.55 -2.25
C THR A 79 -10.46 3.19 -1.22
N VAL A 80 -9.99 4.24 -0.56
CA VAL A 80 -10.78 5.12 0.31
C VAL A 80 -11.19 6.32 -0.52
N ASN A 81 -12.49 6.52 -0.74
CA ASN A 81 -13.00 7.69 -1.44
C ASN A 81 -13.16 8.84 -0.45
N LEU A 82 -12.70 10.03 -0.83
CA LEU A 82 -12.83 11.24 -0.05
C LEU A 82 -13.95 12.09 -0.64
N SER A 83 -14.96 12.40 0.17
CA SER A 83 -15.94 13.46 -0.10
C SER A 83 -15.34 14.80 0.29
N VAL A 84 -15.14 15.67 -0.70
CA VAL A 84 -14.50 16.98 -0.54
C VAL A 84 -15.56 18.07 -0.73
N GLN A 85 -15.62 19.02 0.20
CA GLN A 85 -16.43 20.22 0.02
C GLN A 85 -15.69 21.18 -0.91
N LYS A 86 -16.44 22.00 -1.66
CA LYS A 86 -15.82 23.09 -2.43
C LYS A 86 -15.14 24.09 -1.50
N ASN A 87 -14.06 24.69 -1.95
CA ASN A 87 -13.39 25.77 -1.22
C ASN A 87 -13.91 27.11 -1.75
N THR A 88 -14.78 27.78 -1.01
CA THR A 88 -15.38 29.06 -1.42
C THR A 88 -14.63 30.29 -0.89
N THR A 89 -13.48 30.08 -0.25
CA THR A 89 -12.63 31.16 0.27
C THR A 89 -11.61 31.61 -0.78
N SER A 90 -11.10 32.83 -0.63
CA SER A 90 -9.99 33.36 -1.45
C SER A 90 -8.62 32.77 -1.09
N GLU A 91 -8.53 32.00 0.00
CA GLU A 91 -7.30 31.34 0.43
C GLU A 91 -7.32 29.83 0.11
N PRO A 92 -6.18 29.24 -0.30
CA PRO A 92 -6.05 27.80 -0.44
C PRO A 92 -6.11 27.12 0.93
N ARG A 93 -6.49 25.85 0.96
CA ARG A 93 -6.52 25.05 2.19
C ARG A 93 -5.84 23.70 2.02
N LYS A 94 -5.38 23.15 3.14
CA LYS A 94 -4.61 21.89 3.21
C LYS A 94 -5.14 20.99 4.32
N ALA A 95 -5.19 19.69 4.05
CA ALA A 95 -5.41 18.63 5.05
C ALA A 95 -4.21 17.67 5.06
N GLU A 96 -3.92 17.12 6.25
CA GLU A 96 -2.94 16.04 6.42
C GLU A 96 -3.65 14.84 7.05
N LEU A 97 -4.26 14.01 6.21
CA LEU A 97 -4.87 12.76 6.64
C LEU A 97 -3.75 11.75 6.93
N VAL A 98 -3.91 10.92 7.94
CA VAL A 98 -2.90 9.90 8.29
C VAL A 98 -3.53 8.53 8.17
N VAL A 99 -2.93 7.66 7.35
CA VAL A 99 -3.28 6.24 7.29
C VAL A 99 -2.31 5.50 8.21
N VAL A 100 -2.82 4.86 9.26
CA VAL A 100 -2.02 4.17 10.28
C VAL A 100 -2.33 2.68 10.30
N SER A 101 -1.31 1.86 10.46
CA SER A 101 -1.39 0.42 10.74
C SER A 101 -0.40 0.06 11.85
N PHE A 102 -0.38 -1.21 12.28
CA PHE A 102 0.61 -1.68 13.24
C PHE A 102 2.05 -1.71 12.68
N LEU A 103 2.21 -1.59 11.34
CA LEU A 103 3.51 -1.55 10.67
C LEU A 103 4.06 -0.12 10.53
N GLY A 104 3.23 0.90 10.75
CA GLY A 104 3.64 2.30 10.62
C GLY A 104 2.51 3.20 10.13
N GLN A 105 2.87 4.39 9.66
CA GLN A 105 1.91 5.39 9.18
C GLN A 105 2.37 6.06 7.89
N VAL A 106 1.40 6.48 7.07
CA VAL A 106 1.60 7.29 5.88
C VAL A 106 0.74 8.54 5.99
N THR A 107 1.36 9.71 5.91
CA THR A 107 0.63 10.98 5.82
C THR A 107 0.28 11.27 4.37
N VAL A 108 -1.00 11.54 4.10
CA VAL A 108 -1.52 11.99 2.80
C VAL A 108 -1.93 13.45 2.92
N VAL A 109 -1.27 14.29 2.14
CA VAL A 109 -1.54 15.72 2.01
C VAL A 109 -2.60 15.93 0.93
N VAL A 110 -3.68 16.63 1.27
CA VAL A 110 -4.70 17.08 0.31
C VAL A 110 -4.65 18.61 0.26
N ASN A 111 -4.22 19.16 -0.86
CA ASN A 111 -4.25 20.59 -1.14
C ASN A 111 -5.47 20.91 -1.98
N GLN A 112 -6.21 21.96 -1.62
CA GLN A 112 -7.32 22.48 -2.41
C GLN A 112 -7.12 23.97 -2.69
N ALA A 113 -7.19 24.35 -3.96
CA ALA A 113 -7.02 25.72 -4.40
C ALA A 113 -8.11 26.66 -3.84
N ALA A 114 -7.83 27.96 -3.86
CA ALA A 114 -8.82 29.02 -3.64
C ALA A 114 -9.78 29.16 -4.83
N GLN A 115 -10.97 29.70 -4.58
CA GLN A 115 -11.95 30.01 -5.62
C GLN A 115 -11.61 31.28 -6.40
#